data_AF-A0A2V8VSZ1-F1
#
_entry.id   AF-A0A2V8VSZ1-F1
#
_cell.length_a   1.000
_cell.length_b   1.000
_cell.length_c   1.000
_cell.angle_alpha   90.00
_cell.angle_beta   90.00
_cell.angle_gamma   90.00
#
_symmetry.space_group_name_H-M   'P 1'
#
loop_
_entity.id
_entity.type
_entity.pdbx_description
1 polymer ?
#
loop_
_entity_poly.entity_id
_entity_poly.type
_entity_poly.pdbx_seq_one_letter_code
_entity_poly.pdbx_strand_id
1 'polypeptide(L)'
;MIHPRPQQWFVGVLLCGGLLTAPALPGAERPSRVPRGNPTLVLDSPGGERTIPAVDLAFVSYERIYYRRGAPRSEEATGQRLDVEDRRRECRCVRLDDSSKLKFSKVRQIEINYPPEGRVAHLRVTLFDGRVRELGADSLFGATDSFAPRFAVRVDGEVREFLLILPERETWPEEKLVRLLLKRPPPPRGRR
;
A
#
# COMPACT_ATOMS: atom_id res chain seq x y z
N MET A 1 0.01 -21.23 86.19
CA MET A 1 -0.86 -22.41 86.43
C MET A 1 -2.31 -22.00 86.20
N ILE A 2 -3.01 -22.74 85.32
CA ILE A 2 -4.46 -23.06 85.32
C ILE A 2 -5.42 -21.85 85.12
N HIS A 3 -5.84 -21.56 83.88
CA HIS A 3 -7.18 -21.81 83.25
C HIS A 3 -8.35 -21.05 83.90
N PRO A 4 -9.31 -20.43 83.15
CA PRO A 4 -10.11 -21.15 82.14
C PRO A 4 -10.64 -20.27 80.95
N ARG A 5 -11.13 -20.85 79.83
CA ARG A 5 -12.55 -21.12 79.44
C ARG A 5 -12.89 -20.48 78.06
N PRO A 6 -14.01 -20.81 77.39
CA PRO A 6 -14.03 -21.35 76.03
C PRO A 6 -14.92 -20.48 75.10
N GLN A 7 -15.48 -21.09 74.04
CA GLN A 7 -16.63 -20.61 73.25
C GLN A 7 -16.29 -19.48 72.23
N GLN A 8 -16.90 -19.40 71.05
CA GLN A 8 -18.02 -20.11 70.48
C GLN A 8 -18.01 -19.90 68.96
N TRP A 9 -18.65 -20.84 68.28
CA TRP A 9 -19.01 -20.79 66.88
C TRP A 9 -19.98 -19.64 66.60
N PHE A 10 -19.79 -18.90 65.52
CA PHE A 10 -20.81 -18.03 64.94
C PHE A 10 -21.11 -18.43 63.49
N VAL A 11 -22.25 -19.10 63.36
CA VAL A 11 -23.36 -18.93 62.41
C VAL A 11 -23.09 -18.10 61.15
N GLY A 12 -23.33 -18.71 59.99
CA GLY A 12 -23.50 -18.02 58.72
C GLY A 12 -24.85 -17.33 58.59
N VAL A 13 -24.88 -16.21 57.86
CA VAL A 13 -26.11 -15.64 57.28
C VAL A 13 -25.78 -15.15 55.86
N LEU A 14 -26.65 -15.58 54.96
CA LEU A 14 -26.79 -15.27 53.54
C LEU A 14 -27.52 -13.91 53.40
N LEU A 15 -27.12 -13.07 52.43
CA LEU A 15 -27.99 -12.46 51.39
C LEU A 15 -27.57 -11.06 50.89
N CYS A 16 -27.81 -10.91 49.58
CA CYS A 16 -28.19 -9.71 48.83
C CYS A 16 -27.12 -8.72 48.35
N GLY A 17 -27.11 -8.51 47.02
CA GLY A 17 -26.99 -7.16 46.48
C GLY A 17 -26.16 -7.02 45.20
N GLY A 18 -26.82 -7.18 44.05
CA GLY A 18 -26.64 -6.40 42.82
C GLY A 18 -25.24 -6.14 42.25
N LEU A 19 -24.96 -6.68 41.06
CA LEU A 19 -23.92 -6.15 40.18
C LEU A 19 -24.42 -6.12 38.72
N LEU A 20 -24.93 -4.94 38.37
CA LEU A 20 -24.74 -4.21 37.11
C LEU A 20 -24.47 -5.06 35.85
N THR A 21 -25.51 -5.23 35.04
CA THR A 21 -25.37 -5.50 33.60
C THR A 21 -24.66 -4.31 32.94
N ALA A 22 -23.37 -4.46 32.66
CA ALA A 22 -22.65 -3.53 31.80
C ALA A 22 -23.06 -3.76 30.33
N PRO A 23 -23.28 -2.70 29.54
CA PRO A 23 -23.61 -2.83 28.13
C PRO A 23 -22.37 -3.32 27.36
N ALA A 24 -22.57 -4.33 26.50
CA ALA A 24 -21.57 -4.78 25.55
C ALA A 24 -21.25 -3.64 24.58
N LEU A 25 -20.01 -3.12 24.65
CA LEU A 25 -19.48 -2.19 23.65
C LEU A 25 -19.30 -2.91 22.30
N PRO A 26 -19.57 -2.23 21.17
CA PRO A 26 -19.45 -2.79 19.84
C PRO A 26 -17.99 -3.11 19.50
N GLY A 27 -17.83 -4.12 18.64
CA GLY A 27 -16.58 -4.83 18.38
C GLY A 27 -15.37 -3.93 18.18
N ALA A 28 -14.35 -4.16 18.99
CA ALA A 28 -12.99 -3.77 18.67
C ALA A 28 -12.61 -4.46 17.35
N GLU A 29 -12.49 -3.68 16.27
CA GLU A 29 -11.79 -4.09 15.06
C GLU A 29 -10.43 -4.65 15.49
N ARG A 30 -10.26 -5.96 15.32
CA ARG A 30 -8.98 -6.59 15.56
C ARG A 30 -7.98 -5.95 14.60
N PRO A 31 -6.83 -5.44 15.08
CA PRO A 31 -5.79 -4.99 14.18
C PRO A 31 -5.38 -6.17 13.30
N SER A 32 -5.60 -6.00 11.98
CA SER A 32 -5.17 -6.93 10.95
C SER A 32 -3.70 -7.28 11.21
N ARG A 33 -3.42 -8.55 11.54
CA ARG A 33 -2.05 -9.00 11.83
C ARG A 33 -1.24 -8.88 10.54
N VAL A 34 -0.46 -7.81 10.43
CA VAL A 34 0.51 -7.61 9.35
C VAL A 34 1.41 -8.86 9.26
N PRO A 35 1.47 -9.55 8.10
CA PRO A 35 2.32 -10.70 7.86
C PRO A 35 3.77 -10.45 8.27
N ARG A 36 4.44 -11.49 8.77
CA ARG A 36 5.87 -11.45 9.05
C ARG A 36 6.65 -11.54 7.74
N GLY A 37 7.18 -10.41 7.27
CA GLY A 37 8.01 -10.34 6.06
C GLY A 37 8.06 -8.91 5.56
N ASN A 38 9.09 -8.54 4.80
CA ASN A 38 9.07 -7.35 3.95
C ASN A 38 9.68 -7.73 2.61
N PRO A 39 9.27 -7.08 1.51
CA PRO A 39 8.16 -6.12 1.44
C PRO A 39 6.78 -6.78 1.60
N THR A 40 5.80 -6.03 2.09
CA THR A 40 4.37 -6.39 2.05
C THR A 40 3.58 -5.24 1.42
N LEU A 41 2.40 -5.56 0.91
CA LEU A 41 1.44 -4.58 0.41
C LEU A 41 0.14 -4.71 1.20
N VAL A 42 -0.60 -3.62 1.30
CA VAL A 42 -1.93 -3.57 1.91
C VAL A 42 -2.92 -3.22 0.81
N LEU A 43 -3.88 -4.12 0.59
CA LEU A 43 -5.03 -3.89 -0.28
C LEU A 43 -6.22 -3.49 0.58
N ASP A 44 -6.88 -2.43 0.19
CA ASP A 44 -8.17 -2.04 0.71
C ASP A 44 -9.26 -2.54 -0.23
N SER A 45 -10.33 -3.09 0.33
CA SER A 45 -11.46 -3.68 -0.39
C SER A 45 -12.75 -3.48 0.40
N PRO A 46 -13.95 -3.69 -0.18
CA PRO A 46 -15.20 -3.62 0.58
C PRO A 46 -15.26 -4.56 1.80
N GLY A 47 -14.47 -5.64 1.79
CA GLY A 47 -14.32 -6.59 2.91
C GLY A 47 -13.30 -6.17 3.97
N GLY A 48 -12.67 -5.00 3.83
CA GLY A 48 -11.63 -4.46 4.70
C GLY A 48 -10.21 -4.61 4.16
N GLU A 49 -9.23 -4.17 4.96
CA GLU A 49 -7.81 -4.21 4.61
C GLU A 49 -7.21 -5.63 4.76
N ARG A 50 -6.55 -6.11 3.70
CA ARG A 50 -5.72 -7.31 3.73
C ARG A 50 -4.26 -6.99 3.43
N THR A 51 -3.34 -7.62 4.15
CA THR A 51 -1.91 -7.45 3.91
C THR A 51 -1.30 -8.72 3.31
N ILE A 52 -0.50 -8.56 2.25
CA ILE A 52 0.03 -9.65 1.43
C ILE A 52 1.55 -9.50 1.28
N PRO A 53 2.34 -10.59 1.33
CA PRO A 53 3.76 -10.56 0.96
C PRO A 53 3.96 -10.07 -0.47
N ALA A 54 4.95 -9.19 -0.70
CA ALA A 54 5.13 -8.49 -1.96
C ALA A 54 6.56 -8.67 -2.52
N VAL A 55 7.14 -9.87 -2.36
CA VAL A 55 8.59 -10.10 -2.55
C VAL A 55 9.08 -9.70 -3.95
N ASP A 56 8.24 -9.86 -4.97
CA ASP A 56 8.50 -9.51 -6.37
C ASP A 56 7.97 -8.12 -6.78
N LEU A 57 7.59 -7.28 -5.80
CA LEU A 57 7.13 -5.91 -6.05
C LEU A 57 8.10 -5.14 -6.95
N ALA A 58 7.56 -4.63 -8.04
CA ALA A 58 8.20 -3.77 -9.01
C ALA A 58 7.37 -2.51 -9.26
N PHE A 59 8.06 -1.43 -9.59
CA PHE A 59 7.46 -0.29 -10.25
C PHE A 59 7.64 -0.47 -11.75
N VAL A 60 6.55 -0.29 -12.48
CA VAL A 60 6.49 -0.46 -13.93
C VAL A 60 6.28 0.91 -14.56
N SER A 61 7.10 1.21 -15.56
CA SER A 61 6.96 2.37 -16.44
C SER A 61 7.14 1.95 -17.89
N TYR A 62 6.68 2.75 -18.83
CA TYR A 62 6.85 2.48 -20.25
C TYR A 62 7.71 3.59 -20.86
N GLU A 63 8.62 3.21 -21.74
CA GLU A 63 9.47 4.12 -22.50
C GLU A 63 8.97 4.10 -23.94
N ARG A 64 8.40 5.21 -24.41
CA ARG A 64 7.95 5.35 -25.78
C ARG A 64 9.11 5.72 -26.70
N ILE A 65 9.34 4.91 -27.72
CA ILE A 65 10.42 5.08 -28.68
C ILE A 65 9.81 5.32 -30.05
N TYR A 66 10.25 6.41 -30.69
CA TYR A 66 9.87 6.78 -32.04
C TYR A 66 11.03 6.46 -32.99
N TYR A 67 10.76 5.75 -34.08
CA TYR A 67 11.77 5.52 -35.12
C TYR A 67 11.16 5.62 -36.51
N ARG A 68 11.96 6.11 -37.45
CA ARG A 68 11.57 6.22 -38.86
C ARG A 68 12.02 4.98 -39.61
N ARG A 69 11.12 4.36 -40.38
CA ARG A 69 11.44 3.27 -41.30
C ARG A 69 11.03 3.63 -42.72
N GLY A 70 11.72 3.05 -43.69
CA GLY A 70 11.29 3.13 -45.09
C GLY A 70 9.94 2.43 -45.25
N ALA A 71 9.03 3.07 -45.97
CA ALA A 71 7.71 2.53 -46.29
C ALA A 71 7.44 2.71 -47.79
N PRO A 72 6.67 1.81 -48.43
CA PRO A 72 6.26 1.98 -49.81
C PRO A 72 5.55 3.32 -50.00
N ARG A 73 5.86 4.04 -51.09
CA ARG A 73 5.18 5.32 -51.41
C ARG A 73 3.68 5.18 -51.66
N SER A 74 3.20 3.94 -51.85
CA SER A 74 1.78 3.59 -51.91
C SER A 74 1.09 3.61 -50.54
N GLU A 75 1.84 3.48 -49.44
CA GLU A 75 1.32 3.53 -48.06
C GLU A 75 1.57 4.90 -47.41
N GLU A 76 2.76 5.46 -47.64
CA GLU A 76 3.23 6.73 -47.06
C GLU A 76 3.87 7.58 -48.15
N ALA A 77 3.25 8.71 -48.51
CA ALA A 77 3.69 9.54 -49.65
C ALA A 77 5.15 10.02 -49.53
N THR A 78 5.64 10.19 -48.30
CA THR A 78 7.03 10.60 -48.03
C THR A 78 8.05 9.48 -48.25
N GLY A 79 7.60 8.23 -48.42
CA GLY A 79 8.44 7.03 -48.43
C GLY A 79 9.03 6.67 -47.07
N GLN A 80 8.63 7.37 -46.00
CA GLN A 80 8.99 7.06 -44.63
C GLN A 80 7.75 6.98 -43.75
N ARG A 81 7.73 5.99 -42.85
CA ARG A 81 6.71 5.83 -41.82
C ARG A 81 7.32 6.08 -40.45
N LEU A 82 6.57 6.75 -39.59
CA LEU A 82 6.88 6.86 -38.18
C LEU A 82 6.28 5.64 -37.46
N ASP A 83 7.14 4.82 -36.89
CA ASP A 83 6.74 3.70 -36.04
C ASP A 83 6.95 4.09 -34.57
N VAL A 84 6.04 3.60 -33.72
CA VAL A 84 6.04 3.84 -32.28
C VAL A 84 6.14 2.49 -31.56
N GLU A 85 7.09 2.36 -30.64
CA GLU A 85 7.27 1.18 -29.80
C GLU A 85 7.25 1.60 -28.33
N ASP A 86 6.35 1.00 -27.54
CA ASP A 86 6.27 1.23 -26.10
C ASP A 86 7.00 0.09 -25.35
N ARG A 87 8.15 0.40 -24.75
CA ARG A 87 8.97 -0.60 -24.02
C ARG A 87 8.67 -0.60 -22.54
N ARG A 88 8.19 -1.73 -22.03
CA ARG A 88 8.01 -1.95 -20.59
C ARG A 88 9.36 -1.96 -19.87
N ARG A 89 9.44 -1.19 -18.78
CA ARG A 89 10.58 -1.13 -17.86
C ARG A 89 10.10 -1.43 -16.45
N GLU A 90 10.88 -2.24 -15.73
CA GLU A 90 10.59 -2.56 -14.34
C GLU A 90 11.80 -2.20 -13.46
N CYS A 91 11.54 -1.68 -12.27
CA CYS A 91 12.59 -1.46 -11.27
C CYS A 91 12.11 -1.68 -9.83
N ARG A 92 13.06 -1.91 -8.92
CA ARG A 92 12.82 -1.88 -7.47
C ARG A 92 13.00 -0.46 -6.91
N CYS A 93 12.30 0.49 -7.51
CA CYS A 93 12.42 1.92 -7.25
C CYS A 93 11.11 2.63 -7.61
N VAL A 94 10.85 3.84 -7.11
CA VAL A 94 9.91 4.75 -7.78
C VAL A 94 10.73 5.68 -8.66
N ARG A 95 10.42 5.76 -9.95
CA ARG A 95 11.13 6.63 -10.89
C ARG A 95 10.33 7.91 -11.12
N LEU A 96 10.98 9.05 -10.97
CA LEU A 96 10.39 10.36 -11.18
C LEU A 96 10.59 10.81 -12.64
N ASP A 97 9.79 11.79 -13.05
CA ASP A 97 9.82 12.42 -14.38
C ASP A 97 11.22 12.96 -14.75
N ASP A 98 11.94 13.54 -13.78
CA ASP A 98 13.32 14.02 -13.88
C ASP A 98 14.37 12.87 -14.01
N SER A 99 13.91 11.63 -14.21
CA SER A 99 14.70 10.39 -14.25
C SER A 99 15.42 10.01 -12.95
N SER A 100 15.26 10.77 -11.88
CA SER A 100 15.75 10.38 -10.56
C SER A 100 14.95 9.20 -9.99
N LYS A 101 15.50 8.55 -8.96
CA LYS A 101 14.98 7.28 -8.43
C LYS A 101 14.93 7.27 -6.92
N LEU A 102 13.76 6.98 -6.36
CA LEU A 102 13.56 6.61 -4.97
C LEU A 102 13.70 5.08 -4.85
N LYS A 103 14.91 4.61 -4.55
CA LYS A 103 15.18 3.16 -4.42
C LYS A 103 14.36 2.57 -3.27
N PHE A 104 13.71 1.42 -3.48
CA PHE A 104 12.96 0.72 -2.42
C PHE A 104 13.84 0.41 -1.21
N SER A 105 15.14 0.15 -1.40
CA SER A 105 16.10 -0.05 -0.32
C SER A 105 16.34 1.19 0.56
N LYS A 106 15.88 2.37 0.16
CA LYS A 106 15.95 3.64 0.92
C LYS A 106 14.57 4.12 1.38
N VAL A 107 13.51 3.43 0.98
CA VAL A 107 12.13 3.73 1.36
C VAL A 107 11.71 2.75 2.44
N ARG A 108 11.00 3.25 3.45
CA ARG A 108 10.39 2.42 4.49
C ARG A 108 8.96 2.05 4.13
N GLN A 109 8.19 3.03 3.66
CA GLN A 109 6.78 2.88 3.38
C GLN A 109 6.35 3.84 2.27
N ILE A 110 5.37 3.44 1.48
CA ILE A 110 4.63 4.30 0.56
C ILE A 110 3.16 4.15 0.90
N GLU A 111 2.49 5.25 1.18
CA GLU A 111 1.02 5.30 1.29
C GLU A 111 0.47 5.89 0.00
N ILE A 112 -0.64 5.34 -0.48
CA ILE A 112 -1.26 5.71 -1.74
C ILE A 112 -2.70 6.12 -1.44
N ASN A 113 -3.01 7.38 -1.73
CA ASN A 113 -4.34 7.92 -1.61
C ASN A 113 -4.95 8.09 -3.01
N TYR A 114 -6.17 7.60 -3.19
CA TYR A 114 -6.92 7.70 -4.43
C TYR A 114 -8.06 8.71 -4.23
N PRO A 115 -7.93 9.95 -4.73
CA PRO A 115 -8.94 10.97 -4.56
C PRO A 115 -10.25 10.55 -5.27
N PRO A 116 -11.44 10.72 -4.64
CA PRO A 116 -12.72 10.28 -5.22
C PRO A 116 -13.03 10.89 -6.58
N GLU A 117 -12.71 12.18 -6.74
CA GLU A 117 -12.94 12.95 -7.98
C GLU A 117 -11.66 13.13 -8.81
N GLY A 118 -10.55 12.52 -8.39
CA GLY A 118 -9.25 12.71 -9.02
C GLY A 118 -8.77 11.45 -9.75
N ARG A 119 -8.08 11.69 -10.86
CA ARG A 119 -7.48 10.63 -11.70
C ARG A 119 -6.06 10.27 -11.30
N VAL A 120 -5.42 11.08 -10.46
CA VAL A 120 -4.02 10.94 -10.08
C VAL A 120 -3.97 10.50 -8.62
N ALA A 121 -3.32 9.37 -8.36
CA ALA A 121 -3.07 8.93 -6.99
C ALA A 121 -2.01 9.82 -6.34
N HIS A 122 -2.16 10.10 -5.04
CA HIS A 122 -1.17 10.80 -4.24
C HIS A 122 -0.33 9.80 -3.46
N LEU A 123 0.99 9.90 -3.60
CA LEU A 123 1.95 9.04 -2.94
C LEU A 123 2.61 9.80 -1.78
N ARG A 124 2.49 9.27 -0.58
CA ARG A 124 3.27 9.70 0.59
C ARG A 124 4.39 8.70 0.85
N VAL A 125 5.60 9.06 0.47
CA VAL A 125 6.80 8.23 0.57
C VAL A 125 7.56 8.55 1.85
N THR A 126 7.61 7.60 2.78
CA THR A 126 8.42 7.68 4.00
C THR A 126 9.76 6.99 3.77
N LEU A 127 10.85 7.76 3.86
CA LEU A 127 12.22 7.27 3.72
C LEU A 127 12.68 6.51 4.97
N PHE A 128 13.79 5.77 4.84
CA PHE A 128 14.35 4.98 5.95
C PHE A 128 14.76 5.84 7.16
N ASP A 129 15.12 7.10 6.93
CA ASP A 129 15.52 8.08 7.95
C ASP A 129 14.33 8.82 8.57
N GLY A 130 13.11 8.52 8.13
CA GLY A 130 11.87 9.15 8.60
C GLY A 130 11.48 10.42 7.85
N ARG A 131 12.29 10.92 6.90
CA ARG A 131 11.86 12.01 6.03
C ARG A 131 10.68 11.57 5.17
N VAL A 132 9.75 12.49 4.93
CA VAL A 132 8.55 12.26 4.13
C VAL A 132 8.64 13.08 2.85
N ARG A 133 8.20 12.49 1.74
CA ARG A 133 7.97 13.18 0.46
C ARG A 133 6.56 12.88 0.00
N GLU A 134 5.86 13.91 -0.46
CA GLU A 134 4.53 13.79 -1.06
C GLU A 134 4.66 14.09 -2.55
N LEU A 135 4.08 13.25 -3.39
CA LEU A 135 4.21 13.26 -4.83
C LEU A 135 2.87 12.90 -5.45
N GLY A 136 2.48 13.57 -6.53
CA GLY A 136 1.40 13.08 -7.40
C GLY A 136 1.94 12.00 -8.35
N ALA A 137 1.11 11.03 -8.73
CA ALA A 137 1.50 10.01 -9.69
C ALA A 137 1.82 10.57 -11.09
N ASP A 138 1.34 11.78 -11.39
CA ASP A 138 1.65 12.56 -12.59
C ASP A 138 3.10 13.05 -12.64
N SER A 139 3.80 13.13 -11.50
CA SER A 139 5.25 13.42 -11.42
C SER A 139 6.14 12.19 -11.63
N LEU A 140 5.55 11.03 -11.95
CA LEU A 140 6.29 9.79 -12.13
C LEU A 140 6.70 9.59 -13.59
N PHE A 141 7.80 8.88 -13.80
CA PHE A 141 8.30 8.61 -15.14
C PHE A 141 7.27 7.83 -15.97
N GLY A 142 6.95 8.34 -17.16
CA GLY A 142 5.96 7.75 -18.07
C GLY A 142 4.51 8.13 -17.75
N ALA A 143 4.26 9.08 -16.84
CA ALA A 143 2.91 9.53 -16.49
C ALA A 143 2.14 10.14 -17.67
N THR A 144 2.83 10.82 -18.58
CA THR A 144 2.25 11.49 -19.76
C THR A 144 2.34 10.65 -21.03
N ASP A 145 2.95 9.46 -20.96
CA ASP A 145 3.05 8.53 -22.09
C ASP A 145 1.77 7.68 -22.22
N SER A 146 1.71 6.84 -23.24
CA SER A 146 0.53 5.99 -23.54
C SER A 146 0.15 5.02 -22.42
N PHE A 147 1.10 4.66 -21.56
CA PHE A 147 0.87 3.70 -20.48
C PHE A 147 1.34 4.29 -19.14
N ALA A 148 0.35 4.65 -18.31
CA ALA A 148 0.60 5.23 -17.00
C ALA A 148 1.45 4.31 -16.08
N PRO A 149 2.27 4.89 -15.20
CA PRO A 149 3.06 4.14 -14.23
C PRO A 149 2.18 3.40 -13.23
N ARG A 150 2.68 2.27 -12.74
CA ARG A 150 1.94 1.35 -11.86
C ARG A 150 2.87 0.51 -11.01
N PHE A 151 2.32 -0.07 -9.94
CA PHE A 151 3.01 -1.13 -9.21
C PHE A 151 2.58 -2.49 -9.74
N ALA A 152 3.51 -3.43 -9.86
CA ALA A 152 3.22 -4.81 -10.23
C ALA A 152 3.79 -5.76 -9.17
N VAL A 153 3.02 -6.78 -8.83
CA VAL A 153 3.37 -7.76 -7.78
C VAL A 153 2.49 -8.99 -7.91
N ARG A 154 3.00 -10.15 -7.49
CA ARG A 154 2.21 -11.38 -7.50
C ARG A 154 1.28 -11.46 -6.30
N VAL A 155 0.01 -11.68 -6.57
CA VAL A 155 -1.06 -11.85 -5.58
C VAL A 155 -1.82 -13.11 -5.96
N ASP A 156 -1.96 -14.04 -5.02
CA ASP A 156 -2.73 -15.28 -5.21
C ASP A 156 -2.28 -16.11 -6.44
N GLY A 157 -0.99 -16.01 -6.80
CA GLY A 157 -0.38 -16.74 -7.93
C GLY A 157 -0.30 -15.96 -9.24
N GLU A 158 -1.02 -14.85 -9.36
CA GLU A 158 -1.10 -14.05 -10.58
C GLU A 158 -0.39 -12.69 -10.43
N VAL A 159 0.20 -12.20 -11.51
CA VAL A 159 0.76 -10.84 -11.53
C VAL A 159 -0.39 -9.85 -11.62
N ARG A 160 -0.51 -8.98 -10.61
CA ARG A 160 -1.49 -7.90 -10.60
C ARG A 160 -0.81 -6.56 -10.75
N GLU A 161 -1.45 -5.68 -11.51
CA GLU A 161 -1.01 -4.31 -11.73
C GLU A 161 -1.95 -3.33 -11.03
N PHE A 162 -1.35 -2.40 -10.30
CA PHE A 162 -2.05 -1.38 -9.53
C PHE A 162 -1.75 -0.02 -10.16
N LEU A 163 -2.72 0.48 -10.92
CA LEU A 163 -2.62 1.77 -11.60
C LEU A 163 -2.48 2.90 -10.58
N LEU A 164 -1.70 3.91 -10.96
CA LEU A 164 -1.52 5.14 -10.18
C LEU A 164 -2.14 6.36 -10.87
N ILE A 165 -2.50 6.23 -12.14
CA ILE A 165 -3.25 7.21 -12.90
C ILE A 165 -4.37 6.47 -13.64
N LEU A 166 -5.60 6.96 -13.52
CA LEU A 166 -6.74 6.41 -14.25
C LEU A 166 -6.71 6.82 -15.72
N PRO A 167 -6.96 5.88 -16.65
CA PRO A 167 -7.32 6.20 -18.04
C PRO A 167 -8.54 7.12 -18.13
N GLU A 168 -8.76 7.71 -19.30
CA GLU A 168 -9.92 8.56 -19.50
C GLU A 168 -11.21 7.74 -19.38
N ARG A 169 -12.18 8.23 -18.58
CA ARG A 169 -13.52 7.65 -18.40
C ARG A 169 -13.58 6.34 -17.60
N GLU A 170 -12.55 6.04 -16.81
CA GLU A 170 -12.55 4.91 -15.88
C GLU A 170 -12.75 5.37 -14.42
N THR A 171 -13.19 4.44 -13.57
CA THR A 171 -13.24 4.60 -12.12
C THR A 171 -12.15 3.77 -11.45
N TRP A 172 -11.72 4.16 -10.25
CA TRP A 172 -10.79 3.36 -9.48
C TRP A 172 -11.40 1.97 -9.19
N PRO A 173 -10.61 0.89 -9.30
CA PRO A 173 -11.08 -0.45 -8.96
C PRO A 173 -11.51 -0.48 -7.48
N GLU A 174 -12.46 -1.37 -7.16
CA GLU A 174 -12.96 -1.53 -5.79
C GLU A 174 -11.84 -1.95 -4.84
N GLU A 175 -10.97 -2.86 -5.28
CA GLU A 175 -9.78 -3.23 -4.52
C GLU A 175 -8.58 -2.36 -4.92
N LYS A 176 -8.03 -1.64 -3.95
CA LYS A 176 -6.99 -0.63 -4.16
C LYS A 176 -5.73 -0.95 -3.37
N LEU A 177 -4.57 -0.67 -3.96
CA LEU A 177 -3.30 -0.73 -3.24
C LEU A 177 -3.12 0.55 -2.42
N VAL A 178 -3.32 0.48 -1.11
CA VAL A 178 -3.28 1.68 -0.24
C VAL A 178 -1.95 1.87 0.48
N ARG A 179 -1.16 0.79 0.64
CA ARG A 179 0.14 0.87 1.32
C ARG A 179 1.15 -0.16 0.81
N LEU A 180 2.40 0.26 0.70
CA LEU A 180 3.57 -0.60 0.50
C LEU A 180 4.46 -0.47 1.73
N LEU A 181 4.68 -1.57 2.44
CA LEU A 181 5.58 -1.67 3.58
C LEU A 181 6.87 -2.34 3.11
N LEU A 182 7.92 -1.55 2.91
CA LEU A 182 9.17 -2.03 2.33
C LEU A 182 10.21 -2.39 3.39
N LYS A 183 10.10 -1.80 4.58
CA LYS A 183 10.94 -2.10 5.73
C LYS A 183 10.13 -2.11 7.01
N ARG A 184 10.67 -2.81 8.02
CA ARG A 184 10.07 -2.81 9.36
C ARG A 184 10.08 -1.38 9.91
N PRO A 185 9.02 -0.98 10.63
CA PRO A 185 9.06 0.19 11.50
C PRO A 185 10.31 0.15 12.38
N PRO A 186 11.05 1.26 12.54
CA PRO A 186 12.03 1.34 13.62
C PRO A 186 11.28 1.16 14.94
N PRO A 187 11.93 0.56 15.95
CA PRO A 187 11.33 0.44 17.27
C PRO A 187 10.94 1.84 17.77
N PRO A 188 9.84 1.98 18.54
CA PRO A 188 9.50 3.24 19.17
C PRO A 188 10.71 3.72 19.96
N ARG A 189 11.14 4.97 19.75
CA ARG A 189 12.17 5.57 20.60
C ARG A 189 11.59 5.58 22.00
N GLY A 190 12.12 4.73 22.89
CA GLY A 190 11.77 4.76 24.30
C GLY A 190 11.97 6.18 24.81
N ARG A 191 10.95 6.75 25.45
CA ARG A 191 11.13 7.92 26.31
C ARG A 191 12.22 7.52 27.31
N ARG A 192 13.42 8.09 27.17
CA ARG A 192 14.36 8.18 28.27
C ARG A 192 13.89 9.28 29.20
#